data_AF-A0A182SLS3-F1
#
_entry.id   AF-A0A182SLS3-F1
#
_cell.length_a   1.000
_cell.length_b   1.000
_cell.length_c   1.000
_cell.angle_alpha   90.00
_cell.angle_beta   90.00
_cell.angle_gamma   90.00
#
_symmetry.space_group_name_H-M   'P 1'
#
loop_
_entity.id
_entity.type
_entity.pdbx_description
1 polymer ?
#
loop_
_entity_poly.entity_id
_entity_poly.type
_entity_poly.pdbx_seq_one_letter_code
_entity_poly.pdbx_strand_id
1 'polypeptide(L)'
;MRLNLKFLLISLCVTVALITFALWANCGVGHGLVPKWPQHHGDGDNPFEQTEEIDCIINQEYAIGCRKEGEEVYLPFSFLQKYFDVYGSLNVVDGSRRFDWTHSYGKVNYPKGAYDPRGIFMYFENYNVEMRDRVKCISAIDGVPISTQWESQGYFYATQIAQFGLSHYSKNLTEPEPRRKTVEDGEREMATWIVPKGSSMNRTIDRTRPVAGAVLSFSTGKSFDTAVVLPMDHVLDLVLSIDVLLKPNSTICVTLQNRETQKLYHVYYILADLLIGVQDENIYYGIGLNSTGAWKHLTRDLFVDLQKGLPQYASTDKRRKMRRTELKVVEISLLGNGSIDNLTLSTSEHISHFYDAAEWLIRHQDPSTGGWPIPVRRKLGSGFGELGRGWYSAMAQGHAISLLARAYYHSKGDKRYLRAALDGLKLFRIPSYQGGVLATFLGKYAWYEEYPTTPHSFVLNGFIYSLLGLYDLNSTAPANQSNEAA
;
A
#
# COMPACT_ATOMS: atom_id res chain seq x y z
N MET A 1 -27.52 73.08 -10.42
CA MET A 1 -26.23 72.40 -10.69
C MET A 1 -26.51 70.91 -10.88
N ARG A 2 -26.43 70.37 -12.10
CA ARG A 2 -26.71 68.95 -12.37
C ARG A 2 -25.52 68.12 -11.90
N LEU A 3 -25.69 67.36 -10.83
CA LEU A 3 -24.68 66.48 -10.26
C LEU A 3 -24.34 65.39 -11.30
N ASN A 4 -23.09 65.36 -11.77
CA ASN A 4 -22.66 64.40 -12.79
C ASN A 4 -22.49 63.01 -12.14
N LEU A 5 -23.53 62.18 -12.23
CA LEU A 5 -23.59 60.86 -11.61
C LEU A 5 -22.39 59.97 -11.96
N LYS A 6 -21.81 60.13 -13.16
CA LYS A 6 -20.60 59.41 -13.57
C LYS A 6 -19.39 59.78 -12.73
N PHE A 7 -19.25 61.06 -12.39
CA PHE A 7 -18.14 61.54 -11.56
C PHE A 7 -18.27 61.02 -10.11
N LEU A 8 -19.50 60.95 -9.61
CA LEU A 8 -19.80 60.41 -8.29
C LEU A 8 -19.56 58.90 -8.21
N LEU A 9 -19.91 58.16 -9.27
CA LEU A 9 -19.64 56.73 -9.38
C LEU A 9 -18.13 56.44 -9.46
N ILE A 10 -17.38 57.23 -10.24
CA ILE A 10 -15.92 57.08 -10.34
C ILE A 10 -15.27 57.39 -8.98
N SER A 11 -15.70 58.46 -8.31
CA SER A 11 -15.22 58.79 -6.96
C SER A 11 -15.51 57.66 -5.98
N LEU A 12 -16.72 57.08 -6.00
CA LEU A 12 -17.08 55.95 -5.15
C LEU A 12 -16.17 54.73 -5.42
N CYS A 13 -15.97 54.37 -6.69
CA CYS A 13 -15.11 53.24 -7.07
C CYS A 13 -13.66 53.45 -6.64
N VAL A 14 -13.11 54.65 -6.78
CA VAL A 14 -11.76 54.98 -6.31
C VAL A 14 -11.67 54.89 -4.79
N THR A 15 -12.70 55.36 -4.09
CA THR A 15 -12.73 55.30 -2.62
C THR A 15 -12.80 53.85 -2.12
N VAL A 16 -13.64 53.02 -2.74
CA VAL A 16 -13.71 51.58 -2.43
C VAL A 16 -12.37 50.89 -2.72
N ALA A 17 -11.75 51.17 -3.87
CA ALA A 17 -10.45 50.62 -4.23
C ALA A 17 -9.36 50.98 -3.20
N LEU A 18 -9.31 52.24 -2.76
CA LEU A 18 -8.38 52.71 -1.74
C LEU A 18 -8.64 52.06 -0.37
N ILE A 19 -9.91 51.90 0.03
CA ILE A 19 -10.27 51.22 1.28
C ILE A 19 -9.89 49.74 1.21
N THR A 20 -10.17 49.05 0.10
CA THR A 20 -9.75 47.65 -0.07
C THR A 20 -8.23 47.50 -0.09
N PHE A 21 -7.50 48.44 -0.69
CA PHE A 21 -6.04 48.42 -0.69
C PHE A 21 -5.47 48.69 0.71
N ALA A 22 -6.05 49.63 1.47
CA ALA A 22 -5.67 49.91 2.84
C ALA A 22 -5.97 48.74 3.79
N LEU A 23 -7.11 48.09 3.63
CA LEU A 23 -7.45 46.87 4.38
C LEU A 23 -6.53 45.70 4.00
N TRP A 24 -6.22 45.53 2.71
CA TRP A 24 -5.26 44.52 2.26
C TRP A 24 -3.85 44.77 2.79
N ALA A 25 -3.40 46.03 2.80
CA ALA A 25 -2.10 46.43 3.35
C ALA A 25 -2.03 46.23 4.89
N ASN A 26 -3.13 46.46 5.62
CA ASN A 26 -3.18 46.25 7.07
C ASN A 26 -3.45 44.80 7.48
N CYS A 27 -4.09 43.97 6.65
CA CYS A 27 -4.31 42.54 6.93
C CYS A 27 -3.04 41.68 6.72
N GLY A 28 -1.95 42.25 6.20
CA GLY A 28 -0.64 41.60 6.11
C GLY A 28 0.18 41.62 7.40
N VAL A 29 -0.24 42.39 8.41
CA VAL A 29 0.45 42.44 9.72
C VAL A 29 -0.30 41.55 10.72
N GLY A 30 -0.34 40.26 10.40
CA GLY A 30 -0.64 39.25 11.42
C GLY A 30 0.49 39.29 12.46
N HIS A 31 0.18 39.72 13.68
CA HIS A 31 1.02 39.44 14.84
C HIS A 31 1.11 37.91 14.99
N GLY A 32 2.12 37.31 14.36
CA GLY A 32 2.52 35.95 14.69
C GLY A 32 2.90 35.90 16.17
N LEU A 33 2.36 34.95 16.91
CA LEU A 33 2.73 34.61 18.29
C LEU A 33 4.16 34.06 18.42
N VAL A 34 5.00 34.27 17.40
CA VAL A 34 6.42 33.90 17.38
C VAL A 34 7.20 35.16 17.72
N PRO A 35 7.92 35.22 18.85
CA PRO A 35 8.84 36.30 19.11
C PRO A 35 9.76 36.47 17.90
N LYS A 36 9.87 37.68 17.35
CA LYS A 36 10.88 37.96 16.32
C LYS A 36 12.25 37.85 16.98
N TRP A 37 12.92 36.73 16.76
CA TRP A 37 14.32 36.59 17.13
C TRP A 37 15.15 37.56 16.27
N PRO A 38 16.18 38.22 16.82
CA PRO A 38 17.07 39.05 16.02
C PRO A 38 17.64 38.22 14.86
N GLN A 39 17.43 38.68 13.63
CA GLN A 39 18.15 38.12 12.49
C GLN A 39 19.60 38.59 12.60
N HIS A 40 20.51 37.72 13.07
CA HIS A 40 21.93 37.95 12.87
C HIS A 40 22.23 37.87 11.36
N HIS A 41 22.17 39.03 10.70
CA HIS A 41 22.91 39.21 9.47
C HIS A 41 24.40 39.14 9.84
N GLY A 42 25.11 38.19 9.26
CA GLY A 42 26.56 38.11 9.37
C GLY A 42 27.20 39.29 8.65
N ASP A 43 27.20 40.45 9.29
CA ASP A 43 28.24 41.45 9.05
C ASP A 43 29.41 41.09 9.95
N GLY A 44 30.56 40.88 9.30
CA GLY A 44 31.81 40.56 9.97
C GLY A 44 32.26 41.67 10.91
N ASP A 45 32.99 41.25 11.94
CA ASP A 45 33.69 42.04 12.95
C ASP A 45 32.83 42.65 14.06
N ASN A 46 32.24 41.77 14.88
CA ASN A 46 32.21 42.03 16.32
C ASN A 46 33.27 41.12 17.01
N PRO A 47 34.25 41.68 17.75
CA PRO A 47 35.39 40.92 18.23
C PRO A 47 35.06 40.14 19.53
N PHE A 48 35.17 38.82 19.46
CA PHE A 48 35.20 37.86 20.58
C PHE A 48 33.93 37.73 21.45
N GLU A 49 32.87 37.10 20.93
CA GLU A 49 32.09 36.19 21.77
C GLU A 49 32.80 34.83 21.74
N GLN A 50 33.63 34.55 22.75
CA GLN A 50 34.23 33.23 22.91
C GLN A 50 33.12 32.24 23.27
N THR A 51 32.87 31.28 22.38
CA THR A 51 32.05 30.12 22.71
C THR A 51 32.72 29.31 23.81
N GLU A 52 32.09 29.20 24.97
CA GLU A 52 32.55 28.41 26.12
C GLU A 52 31.88 27.03 26.11
N GLU A 53 32.64 25.96 26.34
CA GLU A 53 32.04 24.66 26.66
C GLU A 53 31.68 24.63 28.15
N ILE A 54 30.43 24.31 28.46
CA ILE A 54 29.91 24.23 29.82
C ILE A 54 29.18 22.91 30.06
N ASP A 55 29.10 22.50 31.32
CA ASP A 55 28.27 21.37 31.74
C ASP A 55 26.82 21.83 31.97
N CYS A 56 25.88 21.21 31.27
CA CYS A 56 24.45 21.34 31.56
C CYS A 56 24.00 20.16 32.42
N ILE A 57 23.59 20.44 33.66
CA ILE A 57 23.03 19.43 34.56
C ILE A 57 21.52 19.29 34.30
N ILE A 58 21.11 18.15 33.75
CA ILE A 58 19.71 17.85 33.40
C ILE A 58 19.00 17.25 34.60
N ASN A 59 17.96 17.94 35.11
CA ASN A 59 17.13 17.52 36.25
C ASN A 59 17.90 17.09 37.52
N GLN A 60 19.15 17.55 37.69
CA GLN A 60 20.05 17.13 38.78
C GLN A 60 20.44 15.64 38.74
N GLU A 61 20.29 14.97 37.60
CA GLU A 61 20.57 13.53 37.48
C GLU A 61 21.88 13.24 36.73
N TYR A 62 22.14 13.95 35.64
CA TYR A 62 23.32 13.75 34.81
C TYR A 62 23.75 15.03 34.09
N ALA A 63 25.01 15.08 33.67
CA ALA A 63 25.60 16.19 32.93
C ALA A 63 25.68 15.89 31.42
N ILE A 64 25.50 16.92 30.59
CA ILE A 64 25.79 16.89 29.16
C ILE A 64 26.67 18.09 28.77
N GLY A 65 27.47 17.92 27.72
CA GLY A 65 28.25 19.03 27.15
C GLY A 65 27.35 20.01 26.39
N CYS A 66 27.44 21.29 26.76
CA CYS A 66 26.72 22.41 26.16
C CYS A 66 27.69 23.48 25.67
N ARG A 67 27.17 24.46 24.94
CA ARG A 67 27.91 25.66 24.54
C ARG A 67 27.26 26.90 25.12
N LYS A 68 28.05 27.90 25.47
CA LYS A 68 27.59 29.20 25.94
C LYS A 68 28.24 30.31 25.13
N GLU A 69 27.45 31.28 24.68
CA GLU A 69 27.92 32.50 24.02
C GLU A 69 27.26 33.69 24.72
N GLY A 70 28.04 34.50 25.42
CA GLY A 70 27.50 35.52 26.32
C GLY A 70 26.63 34.88 27.42
N GLU A 71 25.35 35.25 27.47
CA GLU A 71 24.35 34.70 28.41
C GLU A 71 23.52 33.55 27.80
N GLU A 72 23.63 33.30 26.49
CA GLU A 72 22.84 32.27 25.81
C GLU A 72 23.49 30.90 25.97
N VAL A 73 22.68 29.87 26.25
CA VAL A 73 23.12 28.48 26.40
C VAL A 73 22.53 27.62 25.29
N TYR A 74 23.40 27.01 24.50
CA TYR A 74 23.04 26.11 23.41
C TYR A 74 23.18 24.65 23.86
N LEU A 75 22.09 23.91 23.71
CA LEU A 75 22.05 22.47 23.98
C LEU A 75 22.25 21.68 22.68
N PRO A 76 22.96 20.53 22.74
CA PRO A 76 23.17 19.70 21.55
C PRO A 76 21.86 19.06 21.09
N PHE A 77 21.56 19.13 19.78
CA PHE A 77 20.34 18.53 19.23
C PHE A 77 20.27 17.01 19.43
N SER A 78 21.41 16.31 19.52
CA SER A 78 21.45 14.87 19.84
C SER A 78 20.82 14.54 21.20
N PHE A 79 20.90 15.47 22.16
CA PHE A 79 20.18 15.40 23.43
C PHE A 79 18.70 15.77 23.22
N LEU A 80 18.42 16.93 22.60
CA LEU A 80 17.04 17.42 22.40
C LEU A 80 16.16 16.39 21.67
N GLN A 81 16.70 15.76 20.62
CA GLN A 81 16.05 14.71 19.84
C GLN A 81 15.53 13.57 20.71
N LYS A 82 16.37 13.06 21.63
CA LYS A 82 16.03 11.92 22.48
C LYS A 82 15.18 12.33 23.67
N TYR A 83 15.48 13.49 24.24
CA TYR A 83 14.85 13.98 25.47
C TYR A 83 13.42 14.48 25.21
N PHE A 84 13.19 15.17 24.10
CA PHE A 84 11.88 15.72 23.73
C PHE A 84 11.15 14.93 22.65
N ASP A 85 11.74 13.83 22.14
CA ASP A 85 11.22 13.02 21.02
C ASP A 85 10.87 13.87 19.77
N VAL A 86 11.81 14.72 19.37
CA VAL A 86 11.71 15.63 18.21
C VAL A 86 12.68 15.22 17.10
N TYR A 87 12.46 15.70 15.88
CA TYR A 87 13.18 15.23 14.69
C TYR A 87 13.88 16.38 14.00
N GLY A 88 15.06 16.13 13.45
CA GLY A 88 15.71 17.11 12.60
C GLY A 88 16.90 16.55 11.83
N SER A 89 17.24 17.21 10.74
CA SER A 89 18.36 16.83 9.88
C SER A 89 19.03 18.05 9.26
N LEU A 90 20.34 17.94 9.03
CA LEU A 90 21.07 18.92 8.23
C LEU A 90 20.81 18.67 6.75
N ASN A 91 20.29 19.68 6.07
CA ASN A 91 19.99 19.64 4.64
C ASN A 91 20.78 20.75 3.93
N VAL A 92 21.05 20.54 2.64
CA VAL A 92 21.61 21.56 1.74
C VAL A 92 20.51 21.98 0.79
N VAL A 93 20.12 23.25 0.85
CA VAL A 93 19.14 23.84 -0.04
C VAL A 93 19.76 25.08 -0.65
N ASP A 94 19.75 25.16 -1.98
CA ASP A 94 20.35 26.26 -2.76
C ASP A 94 21.81 26.57 -2.40
N GLY A 95 22.57 25.52 -2.06
CA GLY A 95 23.99 25.64 -1.66
C GLY A 95 24.22 26.05 -0.21
N SER A 96 23.19 26.45 0.53
CA SER A 96 23.27 26.77 1.96
C SER A 96 22.93 25.57 2.84
N ARG A 97 23.76 25.34 3.87
CA ARG A 97 23.48 24.35 4.91
C ARG A 97 22.46 24.91 5.89
N ARG A 98 21.37 24.18 6.11
CA ARG A 98 20.33 24.52 7.08
C ARG A 98 19.96 23.30 7.91
N PHE A 99 19.50 23.53 9.13
CA PHE A 99 18.96 22.50 10.01
C PHE A 99 17.43 22.56 9.98
N ASP A 100 16.79 21.52 9.46
CA ASP A 100 15.33 21.44 9.40
C ASP A 100 14.83 20.74 10.68
N TRP A 101 14.17 21.49 11.55
CA TRP A 101 13.53 20.98 12.78
C TRP A 101 12.07 20.62 12.51
N THR A 102 11.61 19.47 12.99
CA THR A 102 10.20 19.06 12.96
C THR A 102 9.79 18.42 14.28
N HIS A 103 8.64 18.84 14.82
CA HIS A 103 8.11 18.27 16.07
C HIS A 103 7.53 16.86 15.88
N SER A 104 7.06 16.54 14.68
CA SER A 104 6.46 15.24 14.35
C SER A 104 6.74 14.86 12.91
N TYR A 105 6.74 13.55 12.61
CA TYR A 105 6.97 13.03 11.25
C TYR A 105 5.69 12.72 10.47
N GLY A 106 4.55 12.56 11.16
CA GLY A 106 3.25 12.33 10.53
C GLY A 106 2.76 13.57 9.79
N LYS A 107 2.25 13.38 8.56
CA LYS A 107 1.61 14.44 7.78
C LYS A 107 0.11 14.17 7.69
N VAL A 108 -0.69 15.22 7.87
CA VAL A 108 -2.14 15.16 7.65
C VAL A 108 -2.41 15.20 6.15
N ASN A 109 -3.15 14.20 5.65
CA ASN A 109 -3.69 14.25 4.29
C ASN A 109 -4.99 15.05 4.33
N TYR A 110 -4.98 16.23 3.73
CA TYR A 110 -6.15 17.09 3.67
C TYR A 110 -7.14 16.55 2.63
N PRO A 111 -8.40 16.25 2.99
CA PRO A 111 -9.40 15.79 2.05
C PRO A 111 -9.64 16.83 0.95
N LYS A 112 -9.73 16.37 -0.31
CA LYS A 112 -10.04 17.24 -1.46
C LYS A 112 -11.53 17.61 -1.56
N GLY A 113 -12.38 16.93 -0.78
CA GLY A 113 -13.83 17.10 -0.78
C GLY A 113 -14.49 16.21 0.28
N ALA A 114 -15.82 16.16 0.25
CA ALA A 114 -16.58 15.24 1.09
C ALA A 114 -16.24 13.78 0.73
N TYR A 115 -16.29 12.90 1.74
CA TYR A 115 -16.01 11.48 1.53
C TYR A 115 -17.11 10.83 0.68
N ASP A 116 -16.71 10.19 -0.42
CA ASP A 116 -17.57 9.41 -1.30
C ASP A 116 -17.27 7.91 -1.13
N PRO A 117 -18.23 7.11 -0.63
CA PRO A 117 -18.13 5.65 -0.53
C PRO A 117 -17.77 4.91 -1.83
N ARG A 118 -18.00 5.53 -2.99
CA ARG A 118 -17.69 4.98 -4.31
C ARG A 118 -16.31 5.43 -4.82
N GLY A 119 -15.75 6.49 -4.21
CA GLY A 119 -14.47 7.08 -4.56
C GLY A 119 -13.29 6.49 -3.78
N ILE A 120 -12.21 7.27 -3.70
CA ILE A 120 -10.98 6.90 -2.97
C ILE A 120 -11.28 6.57 -1.50
N PHE A 121 -10.53 5.63 -0.93
CA PHE A 121 -10.67 5.28 0.47
C PHE A 121 -9.75 6.14 1.34
N MET A 122 -10.30 7.24 1.87
CA MET A 122 -9.57 8.24 2.66
C MET A 122 -8.37 8.82 1.92
N TYR A 123 -7.15 8.36 2.26
CA TYR A 123 -5.88 8.78 1.69
C TYR A 123 -5.04 7.57 1.21
N PHE A 124 -5.70 6.43 0.98
CA PHE A 124 -5.06 5.16 0.64
C PHE A 124 -4.44 5.15 -0.76
N GLU A 125 -4.70 6.14 -1.61
CA GLU A 125 -3.94 6.38 -2.84
C GLU A 125 -2.43 6.54 -2.55
N ASN A 126 -2.08 7.00 -1.34
CA ASN A 126 -0.69 7.16 -0.91
C ASN A 126 -0.10 5.90 -0.25
N TYR A 127 -0.89 4.82 -0.09
CA TYR A 127 -0.45 3.61 0.59
C TYR A 127 0.18 2.62 -0.38
N ASN A 128 1.43 2.23 -0.10
CA ASN A 128 2.11 1.10 -0.73
C ASN A 128 2.12 -0.07 0.25
N VAL A 129 1.03 -0.82 0.32
CA VAL A 129 0.80 -1.83 1.36
C VAL A 129 1.80 -2.97 1.23
N GLU A 130 1.95 -3.48 0.02
CA GLU A 130 2.88 -4.50 -0.42
C GLU A 130 4.34 -4.18 -0.07
N MET A 131 4.71 -2.90 0.00
CA MET A 131 6.07 -2.47 0.33
C MET A 131 6.40 -2.46 1.82
N ARG A 132 5.40 -2.65 2.69
CA ARG A 132 5.61 -2.69 4.16
C ARG A 132 6.43 -3.91 4.55
N ASP A 133 7.28 -3.76 5.55
CA ASP A 133 8.20 -4.82 5.97
C ASP A 133 7.47 -6.03 6.58
N ARG A 134 6.30 -5.79 7.19
CA ARG A 134 5.38 -6.83 7.69
C ARG A 134 4.62 -7.60 6.61
N VAL A 135 4.84 -7.30 5.33
CA VAL A 135 4.33 -8.10 4.20
C VAL A 135 5.46 -8.99 3.75
N LYS A 136 5.31 -10.30 3.94
CA LYS A 136 6.28 -11.31 3.53
C LYS A 136 6.43 -11.37 2.03
N CYS A 137 5.30 -11.47 1.32
CA CYS A 137 5.22 -11.49 -0.13
C CYS A 137 3.76 -11.29 -0.57
N ILE A 138 3.53 -11.18 -1.88
CA ILE A 138 2.19 -11.32 -2.48
C ILE A 138 2.04 -12.78 -2.90
N SER A 139 1.04 -13.49 -2.35
CA SER A 139 0.78 -14.88 -2.70
C SER A 139 0.57 -15.01 -4.21
N ALA A 140 1.27 -15.93 -4.86
CA ALA A 140 1.03 -16.26 -6.28
C ALA A 140 -0.19 -17.20 -6.47
N ILE A 141 -0.67 -17.80 -5.38
CA ILE A 141 -1.91 -18.58 -5.36
C ILE A 141 -3.13 -17.63 -5.41
N ASP A 142 -3.12 -16.58 -4.59
CA ASP A 142 -4.30 -15.75 -4.34
C ASP A 142 -4.19 -14.30 -4.81
N GLY A 143 -3.00 -13.82 -5.19
CA GLY A 143 -2.80 -12.43 -5.62
C GLY A 143 -2.82 -11.39 -4.49
N VAL A 144 -2.81 -11.84 -3.22
CA VAL A 144 -2.96 -10.96 -2.04
C VAL A 144 -1.77 -11.07 -1.06
N PRO A 145 -1.52 -10.05 -0.22
CA PRO A 145 -0.38 -10.05 0.70
C PRO A 145 -0.46 -11.11 1.81
N ILE A 146 0.70 -11.66 2.16
CA ILE A 146 0.93 -12.49 3.34
C ILE A 146 1.59 -11.65 4.43
N SER A 147 1.00 -11.65 5.63
CA SER A 147 1.50 -10.90 6.77
C SER A 147 2.47 -11.71 7.63
N THR A 148 3.46 -11.03 8.21
CA THR A 148 4.34 -11.56 9.27
C THR A 148 4.24 -10.73 10.55
N GLN A 149 3.20 -9.91 10.69
CA GLN A 149 3.10 -8.89 11.73
C GLN A 149 3.21 -9.43 13.16
N TRP A 150 2.77 -10.66 13.40
CA TRP A 150 2.75 -11.29 14.73
C TRP A 150 3.37 -12.69 14.78
N GLU A 151 3.42 -13.40 13.64
CA GLU A 151 4.03 -14.73 13.55
C GLU A 151 4.84 -14.79 12.23
N SER A 152 6.08 -15.29 12.28
CA SER A 152 7.08 -15.17 11.19
C SER A 152 6.86 -16.16 10.03
N GLN A 153 6.13 -17.26 10.25
CA GLN A 153 5.82 -18.23 9.20
C GLN A 153 4.98 -17.62 8.07
N GLY A 154 4.23 -16.56 8.36
CA GLY A 154 3.35 -15.91 7.39
C GLY A 154 1.90 -16.39 7.53
N TYR A 155 0.95 -15.47 7.43
CA TYR A 155 -0.48 -15.76 7.48
C TYR A 155 -1.28 -14.72 6.69
N PHE A 156 -2.45 -15.10 6.20
CA PHE A 156 -3.38 -14.13 5.64
C PHE A 156 -3.99 -13.27 6.74
N TYR A 157 -3.96 -11.96 6.55
CA TYR A 157 -4.54 -11.00 7.48
C TYR A 157 -5.51 -10.10 6.74
N ALA A 158 -6.82 -10.28 7.00
CA ALA A 158 -7.88 -9.63 6.24
C ALA A 158 -7.76 -8.10 6.23
N THR A 159 -7.35 -7.47 7.34
CA THR A 159 -7.08 -6.02 7.38
C THR A 159 -6.01 -5.61 6.36
N GLN A 160 -4.91 -6.36 6.26
CA GLN A 160 -3.83 -6.05 5.32
C GLN A 160 -4.26 -6.28 3.88
N ILE A 161 -5.01 -7.35 3.62
CA ILE A 161 -5.53 -7.69 2.28
C ILE A 161 -6.55 -6.64 1.83
N ALA A 162 -7.45 -6.22 2.71
CA ALA A 162 -8.42 -5.18 2.40
C ALA A 162 -7.74 -3.81 2.20
N GLN A 163 -6.73 -3.46 3.00
CA GLN A 163 -5.92 -2.25 2.77
C GLN A 163 -5.19 -2.29 1.42
N PHE A 164 -4.66 -3.44 1.03
CA PHE A 164 -4.02 -3.64 -0.27
C PHE A 164 -5.01 -3.36 -1.41
N GLY A 165 -6.17 -4.02 -1.40
CA GLY A 165 -7.22 -3.77 -2.41
C GLY A 165 -7.73 -2.33 -2.42
N LEU A 166 -8.04 -1.74 -1.26
CA LEU A 166 -8.52 -0.36 -1.15
C LEU A 166 -7.49 0.67 -1.64
N SER A 167 -6.20 0.41 -1.40
CA SER A 167 -5.12 1.27 -1.88
C SER A 167 -4.99 1.20 -3.40
N HIS A 168 -5.05 0.00 -3.99
CA HIS A 168 -5.05 -0.15 -5.45
C HIS A 168 -6.30 0.44 -6.10
N TYR A 169 -7.50 0.25 -5.53
CA TYR A 169 -8.71 0.91 -5.99
C TYR A 169 -8.56 2.44 -6.00
N SER A 170 -8.01 3.01 -4.92
CA SER A 170 -7.81 4.45 -4.80
C SER A 170 -6.79 4.96 -5.82
N LYS A 171 -5.66 4.26 -5.98
CA LYS A 171 -4.63 4.57 -6.99
C LYS A 171 -5.18 4.52 -8.41
N ASN A 172 -6.04 3.55 -8.73
CA ASN A 172 -6.68 3.47 -10.04
C ASN A 172 -7.49 4.74 -10.38
N LEU A 173 -8.06 5.40 -9.38
CA LEU A 173 -8.84 6.63 -9.58
C LEU A 173 -7.98 7.89 -9.66
N THR A 174 -6.71 7.84 -9.21
CA THR A 174 -5.87 9.03 -9.04
C THR A 174 -4.61 9.04 -9.90
N GLU A 175 -4.07 7.86 -10.21
CA GLU A 175 -2.90 7.70 -11.08
C GLU A 175 -3.31 7.76 -12.56
N PRO A 176 -2.39 8.11 -13.48
CA PRO A 176 -2.66 8.04 -14.91
C PRO A 176 -2.99 6.61 -15.37
N GLU A 177 -3.75 6.50 -16.46
CA GLU A 177 -4.01 5.21 -17.12
C GLU A 177 -2.67 4.47 -17.37
N PRO A 178 -2.59 3.17 -17.02
CA PRO A 178 -1.34 2.46 -17.11
C PRO A 178 -0.97 2.24 -18.56
N ARG A 179 0.33 2.37 -18.85
CA ARG A 179 0.86 1.96 -20.14
C ARG A 179 0.88 0.45 -20.17
N ARG A 180 0.31 -0.15 -21.22
CA ARG A 180 0.25 -1.60 -21.42
C ARG A 180 0.89 -1.96 -22.74
N LYS A 181 1.84 -2.89 -22.69
CA LYS A 181 2.40 -3.54 -23.86
C LYS A 181 1.88 -4.97 -23.90
N THR A 182 1.04 -5.28 -24.88
CA THR A 182 0.75 -6.68 -25.25
C THR A 182 2.00 -7.26 -25.90
N VAL A 183 2.45 -8.40 -25.37
CA VAL A 183 3.66 -9.09 -25.83
C VAL A 183 3.27 -10.32 -26.64
N GLU A 184 2.31 -11.10 -26.18
CA GLU A 184 1.77 -12.26 -26.90
C GLU A 184 0.29 -12.46 -26.53
N ASP A 185 -0.59 -12.51 -27.52
CA ASP A 185 -2.03 -12.79 -27.34
C ASP A 185 -2.53 -13.97 -28.19
N GLY A 186 -1.60 -14.75 -28.76
CA GLY A 186 -1.91 -15.92 -29.58
C GLY A 186 -2.48 -15.61 -30.97
N GLU A 187 -2.86 -14.36 -31.25
CA GLU A 187 -3.63 -13.99 -32.45
C GLU A 187 -3.02 -12.81 -33.22
N ARG A 188 -2.94 -11.62 -32.61
CA ARG A 188 -2.58 -10.36 -33.26
C ARG A 188 -1.15 -9.96 -32.93
N GLU A 189 -0.80 -9.96 -31.66
CA GLU A 189 0.52 -9.63 -31.17
C GLU A 189 1.30 -10.92 -30.94
N MET A 190 2.31 -11.14 -31.78
CA MET A 190 3.08 -12.38 -31.81
C MET A 190 4.54 -12.10 -31.48
N ALA A 191 5.00 -12.63 -30.36
CA ALA A 191 6.39 -12.48 -29.96
C ALA A 191 7.30 -13.46 -30.73
N THR A 192 8.57 -13.08 -30.90
CA THR A 192 9.58 -13.94 -31.51
C THR A 192 10.25 -14.80 -30.44
N TRP A 193 9.74 -16.02 -30.27
CA TRP A 193 10.28 -16.99 -29.33
C TRP A 193 11.45 -17.78 -29.94
N ILE A 194 12.49 -18.01 -29.14
CA ILE A 194 13.59 -18.92 -29.42
C ILE A 194 13.20 -20.30 -28.91
N VAL A 195 13.07 -21.27 -29.81
CA VAL A 195 12.70 -22.65 -29.50
C VAL A 195 13.93 -23.55 -29.66
N PRO A 196 14.51 -24.08 -28.57
CA PRO A 196 15.66 -24.98 -28.65
C PRO A 196 15.34 -26.32 -29.33
N LYS A 197 16.39 -27.03 -29.76
CA LYS A 197 16.25 -28.36 -30.37
C LYS A 197 15.62 -29.34 -29.38
N GLY A 198 14.56 -30.01 -29.81
CA GLY A 198 13.81 -30.96 -28.97
C GLY A 198 12.65 -30.33 -28.20
N SER A 199 12.47 -29.01 -28.30
CA SER A 199 11.30 -28.29 -27.79
C SER A 199 10.38 -27.89 -28.94
N SER A 200 9.14 -27.58 -28.61
CA SER A 200 8.14 -27.10 -29.58
C SER A 200 7.30 -26.00 -28.96
N MET A 201 6.89 -25.05 -29.80
CA MET A 201 5.96 -23.99 -29.46
C MET A 201 5.04 -23.77 -30.64
N ASN A 202 3.75 -24.02 -30.44
CA ASN A 202 2.75 -24.03 -31.50
C ASN A 202 1.52 -23.26 -31.06
N ARG A 203 0.89 -22.56 -32.01
CA ARG A 203 -0.43 -21.97 -31.79
C ARG A 203 -1.49 -23.05 -31.94
N THR A 204 -2.32 -23.20 -30.91
CA THR A 204 -3.41 -24.18 -30.90
C THR A 204 -4.70 -23.50 -30.51
N ILE A 205 -5.84 -24.04 -30.96
CA ILE A 205 -7.15 -23.54 -30.56
C ILE A 205 -7.58 -24.30 -29.30
N ASP A 206 -7.71 -23.58 -28.19
CA ASP A 206 -8.24 -24.18 -26.97
C ASP A 206 -9.77 -24.03 -26.92
N ARG A 207 -10.47 -25.14 -27.14
CA ARG A 207 -11.94 -25.19 -27.12
C ARG A 207 -12.54 -25.24 -25.72
N THR A 208 -11.72 -25.35 -24.67
CA THR A 208 -12.19 -25.37 -23.28
C THR A 208 -12.44 -23.96 -22.73
N ARG A 209 -11.91 -22.92 -23.38
CA ARG A 209 -12.12 -21.52 -22.99
C ARG A 209 -13.48 -21.01 -23.48
N PRO A 210 -14.15 -20.12 -22.72
CA PRO A 210 -15.43 -19.53 -23.11
C PRO A 210 -15.37 -18.78 -24.45
N VAL A 211 -14.21 -18.20 -24.76
CA VAL A 211 -13.89 -17.59 -26.05
C VAL A 211 -12.88 -18.51 -26.73
N ALA A 212 -13.28 -19.14 -27.84
CA ALA A 212 -12.40 -19.98 -28.64
C ALA A 212 -11.39 -19.10 -29.39
N GLY A 213 -10.25 -18.82 -28.75
CA GLY A 213 -9.12 -18.09 -29.33
C GLY A 213 -7.91 -19.01 -29.51
N ALA A 214 -6.96 -18.57 -30.34
CA ALA A 214 -5.67 -19.25 -30.43
C ALA A 214 -4.84 -18.97 -29.16
N VAL A 215 -4.16 -20.00 -28.65
CA VAL A 215 -3.25 -19.90 -27.51
C VAL A 215 -1.88 -20.44 -27.89
N LEU A 216 -0.84 -20.06 -27.16
CA LEU A 216 0.51 -20.51 -27.42
C LEU A 216 0.85 -21.71 -26.54
N SER A 217 0.86 -22.90 -27.12
CA SER A 217 1.21 -24.14 -26.43
C SER A 217 2.70 -24.43 -26.54
N PHE A 218 3.32 -24.85 -25.45
CA PHE A 218 4.73 -25.20 -25.39
C PHE A 218 4.95 -26.59 -24.81
N SER A 219 5.99 -27.26 -25.28
CA SER A 219 6.46 -28.55 -24.79
C SER A 219 7.98 -28.60 -24.89
N THR A 220 8.65 -28.80 -23.76
CA THR A 220 10.12 -28.83 -23.66
C THR A 220 10.63 -30.13 -23.02
N GLY A 221 11.94 -30.31 -23.02
CA GLY A 221 12.61 -31.28 -22.17
C GLY A 221 12.60 -30.88 -20.68
N LYS A 222 13.33 -31.65 -19.86
CA LYS A 222 13.45 -31.42 -18.41
C LYS A 222 14.59 -30.49 -18.01
N SER A 223 15.53 -30.25 -18.92
CA SER A 223 16.73 -29.45 -18.65
C SER A 223 16.53 -28.01 -19.10
N PHE A 224 17.14 -27.05 -18.40
CA PHE A 224 16.95 -25.61 -18.63
C PHE A 224 17.37 -25.15 -20.03
N ASP A 225 18.34 -25.84 -20.66
CA ASP A 225 18.76 -25.60 -22.05
C ASP A 225 17.66 -25.90 -23.09
N THR A 226 16.59 -26.59 -22.69
CA THR A 226 15.42 -26.85 -23.53
C THR A 226 14.29 -25.83 -23.35
N ALA A 227 14.40 -24.89 -22.41
CA ALA A 227 13.36 -23.89 -22.18
C ALA A 227 13.09 -23.06 -23.44
N VAL A 228 11.83 -22.78 -23.73
CA VAL A 228 11.47 -21.83 -24.80
C VAL A 228 11.63 -20.42 -24.24
N VAL A 229 12.35 -19.57 -24.97
CA VAL A 229 12.84 -18.29 -24.45
C VAL A 229 12.30 -17.13 -25.28
N LEU A 230 11.81 -16.09 -24.61
CA LEU A 230 11.52 -14.80 -25.19
C LEU A 230 12.56 -13.79 -24.70
N PRO A 231 13.57 -13.45 -25.52
CA PRO A 231 14.52 -12.40 -25.20
C PRO A 231 13.83 -11.04 -25.21
N MET A 232 14.21 -10.18 -24.27
CA MET A 232 13.62 -8.87 -24.12
C MET A 232 14.63 -7.80 -23.68
N ASP A 233 14.24 -6.54 -23.81
CA ASP A 233 14.92 -5.40 -23.19
C ASP A 233 13.85 -4.37 -22.78
N HIS A 234 13.16 -4.64 -21.67
CA HIS A 234 11.97 -3.89 -21.25
C HIS A 234 12.14 -3.22 -19.90
N VAL A 235 11.78 -1.93 -19.79
CA VAL A 235 12.06 -1.09 -18.60
C VAL A 235 10.78 -0.40 -18.14
N LEU A 236 10.68 -0.11 -16.85
CA LEU A 236 9.60 0.65 -16.16
C LEU A 236 8.26 -0.08 -16.04
N ASP A 237 7.83 -0.81 -17.07
CA ASP A 237 6.57 -1.56 -17.06
C ASP A 237 6.86 -2.97 -16.49
N LEU A 238 6.79 -3.06 -15.16
CA LEU A 238 7.22 -4.23 -14.38
C LEU A 238 6.05 -5.03 -13.80
N VAL A 239 4.81 -4.75 -14.21
CA VAL A 239 3.65 -5.57 -13.85
C VAL A 239 3.35 -6.54 -14.97
N LEU A 240 3.63 -7.82 -14.73
CA LEU A 240 3.32 -8.94 -15.60
C LEU A 240 1.85 -9.32 -15.44
N SER A 241 1.12 -9.43 -16.55
CA SER A 241 -0.18 -10.10 -16.59
C SER A 241 -0.13 -11.21 -17.65
N ILE A 242 -0.60 -12.41 -17.30
CA ILE A 242 -0.55 -13.58 -18.19
C ILE A 242 -1.62 -14.61 -17.79
N ASP A 243 -2.31 -15.17 -18.78
CA ASP A 243 -3.12 -16.38 -18.60
C ASP A 243 -2.23 -17.59 -18.82
N VAL A 244 -2.26 -18.55 -17.89
CA VAL A 244 -1.36 -19.71 -17.92
C VAL A 244 -2.11 -21.01 -17.64
N LEU A 245 -1.76 -22.05 -18.37
CA LEU A 245 -2.12 -23.43 -18.09
C LEU A 245 -0.83 -24.23 -18.02
N LEU A 246 -0.47 -24.69 -16.83
CA LEU A 246 0.75 -25.46 -16.60
C LEU A 246 0.41 -26.93 -16.29
N LYS A 247 1.14 -27.86 -16.89
CA LYS A 247 1.15 -29.28 -16.48
C LYS A 247 2.22 -29.50 -15.40
N PRO A 248 2.19 -30.63 -14.66
CA PRO A 248 3.20 -30.91 -13.64
C PRO A 248 4.64 -30.74 -14.12
N ASN A 249 5.52 -30.23 -13.26
CA ASN A 249 6.93 -29.91 -13.56
C ASN A 249 7.12 -28.85 -14.65
N SER A 250 6.17 -27.93 -14.79
CA SER A 250 6.31 -26.77 -15.67
C SER A 250 6.54 -25.49 -14.87
N THR A 251 7.30 -24.59 -15.46
CA THR A 251 7.79 -23.37 -14.81
C THR A 251 7.75 -22.21 -15.79
N ILE A 252 7.35 -21.06 -15.28
CA ILE A 252 7.52 -19.77 -15.95
C ILE A 252 8.61 -19.03 -15.19
N CYS A 253 9.62 -18.54 -15.89
CA CYS A 253 10.68 -17.73 -15.30
C CYS A 253 10.71 -16.35 -15.96
N VAL A 254 10.86 -15.32 -15.14
CA VAL A 254 11.13 -13.96 -15.61
C VAL A 254 12.50 -13.54 -15.09
N THR A 255 13.42 -13.24 -16.00
CA THR A 255 14.76 -12.79 -15.67
C THR A 255 14.79 -11.26 -15.65
N LEU A 256 15.18 -10.72 -14.50
CA LEU A 256 15.35 -9.30 -14.25
C LEU A 256 16.84 -8.97 -14.16
N GLN A 257 17.23 -7.83 -14.73
CA GLN A 257 18.59 -7.32 -14.61
C GLN A 257 18.60 -5.97 -13.89
N ASN A 258 19.50 -5.82 -12.92
CA ASN A 258 19.83 -4.50 -12.39
C ASN A 258 20.72 -3.75 -13.40
N ARG A 259 20.25 -2.59 -13.86
CA ARG A 259 20.88 -1.77 -14.90
C ARG A 259 22.19 -1.12 -14.43
N GLU A 260 22.34 -0.87 -13.14
CA GLU A 260 23.56 -0.27 -12.58
C GLU A 260 24.63 -1.34 -12.33
N THR A 261 24.28 -2.44 -11.69
CA THR A 261 25.24 -3.50 -11.28
C THR A 261 25.40 -4.62 -12.30
N GLN A 262 24.55 -4.67 -13.32
CA GLN A 262 24.43 -5.75 -14.32
C GLN A 262 24.06 -7.13 -13.74
N LYS A 263 23.79 -7.21 -12.43
CA LYS A 263 23.39 -8.45 -11.75
C LYS A 263 22.04 -8.95 -12.24
N LEU A 264 21.94 -10.25 -12.50
CA LEU A 264 20.72 -10.94 -12.92
C LEU A 264 20.01 -11.56 -11.71
N TYR A 265 18.69 -11.60 -11.79
CA TYR A 265 17.80 -12.24 -10.84
C TYR A 265 16.72 -13.01 -11.61
N HIS A 266 16.30 -14.14 -11.07
CA HIS A 266 15.33 -15.02 -11.72
C HIS A 266 14.13 -15.20 -10.81
N VAL A 267 12.94 -14.84 -11.31
CA VAL A 267 11.67 -15.02 -10.59
C VAL A 267 10.90 -16.15 -11.26
N TYR A 268 10.78 -17.27 -10.56
CA TYR A 268 10.11 -18.49 -11.01
C TYR A 268 8.70 -18.58 -10.45
N TYR A 269 7.74 -18.87 -11.31
CA TYR A 269 6.38 -19.25 -10.96
C TYR A 269 6.19 -20.74 -11.27
N ILE A 270 6.00 -21.53 -10.21
CA ILE A 270 5.98 -23.00 -10.27
C ILE A 270 4.68 -23.58 -9.72
N LEU A 271 4.29 -24.77 -10.19
CA LEU A 271 3.19 -25.53 -9.60
C LEU A 271 3.60 -26.15 -8.26
N ALA A 272 3.46 -25.38 -7.19
CA ALA A 272 3.67 -25.82 -5.81
C ALA A 272 2.81 -24.99 -4.85
N ASP A 273 2.51 -25.54 -3.67
CA ASP A 273 1.91 -24.82 -2.55
C ASP A 273 3.02 -24.16 -1.70
N LEU A 274 3.78 -23.28 -2.35
CA LEU A 274 4.92 -22.56 -1.77
C LEU A 274 4.62 -21.05 -1.78
N LEU A 275 4.74 -20.39 -0.63
CA LEU A 275 4.54 -18.93 -0.56
C LEU A 275 5.66 -18.17 -1.28
N ILE A 276 6.90 -18.41 -0.85
CA ILE A 276 8.11 -17.85 -1.44
C ILE A 276 9.30 -18.73 -1.01
N GLY A 277 10.18 -19.06 -1.96
CA GLY A 277 11.47 -19.71 -1.74
C GLY A 277 12.59 -18.88 -2.34
N VAL A 278 13.78 -18.90 -1.74
CA VAL A 278 14.92 -18.10 -2.21
C VAL A 278 16.17 -18.96 -2.17
N GLN A 279 16.90 -19.00 -3.28
CA GLN A 279 18.21 -19.62 -3.39
C GLN A 279 19.11 -18.74 -4.25
N ASP A 280 20.06 -18.06 -3.62
CA ASP A 280 20.95 -17.09 -4.25
C ASP A 280 20.15 -16.01 -5.00
N GLU A 281 20.30 -15.88 -6.33
CA GLU A 281 19.55 -14.96 -7.18
C GLU A 281 18.22 -15.51 -7.71
N ASN A 282 17.79 -16.68 -7.24
CA ASN A 282 16.59 -17.37 -7.68
C ASN A 282 15.47 -17.24 -6.64
N ILE A 283 14.34 -16.64 -7.05
CA ILE A 283 13.15 -16.42 -6.23
C ILE A 283 12.03 -17.28 -6.78
N TYR A 284 11.43 -18.13 -5.96
CA TYR A 284 10.41 -19.08 -6.34
C TYR A 284 9.07 -18.73 -5.70
N TYR A 285 8.03 -18.64 -6.51
CA TYR A 285 6.64 -18.44 -6.09
C TYR A 285 5.80 -19.63 -6.55
N GLY A 286 5.06 -20.23 -5.62
CA GLY A 286 4.10 -21.29 -5.93
C GLY A 286 2.77 -20.71 -6.39
N ILE A 287 2.31 -21.10 -7.59
CA ILE A 287 0.99 -20.70 -8.11
C ILE A 287 -0.16 -21.63 -7.66
N GLY A 288 0.16 -22.60 -6.80
CA GLY A 288 -0.77 -23.54 -6.19
C GLY A 288 -0.95 -24.83 -6.99
N LEU A 289 -0.97 -25.97 -6.30
CA LEU A 289 -1.18 -27.29 -6.94
C LEU A 289 -2.58 -27.47 -7.51
N ASN A 290 -3.58 -26.77 -6.94
CA ASN A 290 -4.95 -26.76 -7.46
C ASN A 290 -5.06 -26.14 -8.87
N SER A 291 -4.04 -25.43 -9.33
CA SER A 291 -3.97 -24.83 -10.67
C SER A 291 -3.43 -25.82 -11.73
N THR A 292 -3.10 -27.06 -11.35
CA THR A 292 -2.50 -28.05 -12.25
C THR A 292 -3.46 -28.41 -13.39
N GLY A 293 -3.03 -28.16 -14.63
CA GLY A 293 -3.82 -28.46 -15.83
C GLY A 293 -5.07 -27.58 -16.00
N ALA A 294 -5.20 -26.51 -15.22
CA ALA A 294 -6.27 -25.53 -15.32
C ALA A 294 -5.73 -24.15 -15.69
N TRP A 295 -6.54 -23.36 -16.39
CA TRP A 295 -6.20 -21.96 -16.67
C TRP A 295 -6.22 -21.14 -15.38
N LYS A 296 -5.16 -20.34 -15.20
CA LYS A 296 -5.03 -19.35 -14.13
C LYS A 296 -4.57 -18.04 -14.72
N HIS A 297 -5.25 -16.97 -14.37
CA HIS A 297 -4.77 -15.62 -14.60
C HIS A 297 -3.76 -15.23 -13.51
N LEU A 298 -2.62 -14.68 -13.90
CA LEU A 298 -1.59 -14.18 -13.01
C LEU A 298 -1.37 -12.69 -13.27
N THR A 299 -1.47 -11.86 -12.24
CA THR A 299 -0.99 -10.46 -12.23
C THR A 299 0.11 -10.33 -11.18
N ARG A 300 1.35 -10.03 -11.60
CA ARG A 300 2.55 -10.01 -10.75
C ARG A 300 3.33 -8.72 -10.91
N ASP A 301 3.52 -7.98 -9.81
CA ASP A 301 4.50 -6.90 -9.77
C ASP A 301 5.89 -7.47 -9.57
N LEU A 302 6.67 -7.53 -10.65
CA LEU A 302 8.00 -8.15 -10.69
C LEU A 302 9.00 -7.41 -9.80
N PHE A 303 8.82 -6.10 -9.59
CA PHE A 303 9.67 -5.34 -8.67
C PHE A 303 9.38 -5.74 -7.22
N VAL A 304 8.10 -5.84 -6.85
CA VAL A 304 7.70 -6.29 -5.51
C VAL A 304 8.14 -7.73 -5.28
N ASP A 305 7.90 -8.63 -6.24
CA ASP A 305 8.22 -10.04 -6.12
C ASP A 305 9.72 -10.28 -5.94
N LEU A 306 10.56 -9.56 -6.70
CA LEU A 306 12.01 -9.58 -6.53
C LEU A 306 12.41 -9.02 -5.16
N GLN A 307 11.93 -7.83 -4.81
CA GLN A 307 12.35 -7.17 -3.57
C GLN A 307 12.00 -8.00 -2.33
N LYS A 308 10.86 -8.69 -2.34
CA LYS A 308 10.44 -9.58 -1.25
C LYS A 308 11.24 -10.87 -1.17
N GLY A 309 11.76 -11.36 -2.30
CA GLY A 309 12.63 -12.53 -2.35
C GLY A 309 14.09 -12.25 -1.99
N LEU A 310 14.50 -11.00 -1.78
CA LEU A 310 15.89 -10.67 -1.50
C LEU A 310 16.12 -10.43 0.01
N PRO A 311 16.89 -11.28 0.72
CA PRO A 311 17.07 -11.18 2.18
C PRO A 311 17.63 -9.84 2.66
N GLN A 312 18.47 -9.21 1.83
CA GLN A 312 19.04 -7.88 2.09
C GLN A 312 17.98 -6.76 2.20
N TYR A 313 16.76 -6.99 1.71
CA TYR A 313 15.62 -6.09 1.82
C TYR A 313 14.56 -6.58 2.82
N ALA A 314 14.79 -7.73 3.47
CA ALA A 314 13.97 -8.25 4.55
C ALA A 314 14.44 -7.77 5.94
N SER A 315 15.68 -7.28 6.07
CA SER A 315 16.24 -6.73 7.32
C SER A 315 15.92 -5.25 7.49
N THR A 316 15.74 -4.82 8.75
CA THR A 316 15.53 -3.44 9.20
C THR A 316 16.76 -2.54 9.04
N ASP A 317 17.90 -3.09 8.63
CA ASP A 317 19.12 -2.31 8.43
C ASP A 317 18.94 -1.27 7.32
N LYS A 318 19.51 -0.08 7.56
CA LYS A 318 19.48 1.14 6.73
C LYS A 318 20.16 0.98 5.36
N ARG A 319 19.91 -0.10 4.62
CA ARG A 319 20.44 -0.34 3.29
C ARG A 319 19.50 0.25 2.25
N ARG A 320 20.09 0.87 1.23
CA ARG A 320 19.38 1.50 0.09
C ARG A 320 18.44 0.49 -0.57
N LYS A 321 17.13 0.71 -0.47
CA LYS A 321 16.11 -0.08 -1.19
C LYS A 321 16.30 0.13 -2.70
N MET A 322 16.11 -0.95 -3.47
CA MET A 322 16.18 -0.92 -4.93
C MET A 322 15.07 -0.02 -5.49
N ARG A 323 15.35 0.68 -6.60
CA ARG A 323 14.34 1.48 -7.30
C ARG A 323 13.84 0.75 -8.54
N ARG A 324 12.55 0.92 -8.87
CA ARG A 324 11.96 0.38 -10.12
C ARG A 324 12.75 0.75 -11.38
N THR A 325 13.27 1.98 -11.44
CA THR A 325 14.05 2.49 -12.58
C THR A 325 15.40 1.78 -12.79
N GLU A 326 15.88 1.06 -11.77
CA GLU A 326 17.12 0.29 -11.81
C GLU A 326 16.92 -1.11 -12.40
N LEU A 327 15.68 -1.54 -12.65
CA LEU A 327 15.38 -2.87 -13.16
C LEU A 327 14.93 -2.85 -14.61
N LYS A 328 15.22 -3.93 -15.32
CA LYS A 328 14.65 -4.26 -16.61
C LYS A 328 14.37 -5.75 -16.74
N VAL A 329 13.33 -6.12 -17.49
CA VAL A 329 13.04 -7.49 -17.89
C VAL A 329 13.87 -7.81 -19.12
N VAL A 330 14.72 -8.83 -19.02
CA VAL A 330 15.62 -9.26 -20.12
C VAL A 330 15.20 -10.56 -20.76
N GLU A 331 14.38 -11.36 -20.08
CA GLU A 331 13.95 -12.65 -20.59
C GLU A 331 12.67 -13.12 -19.90
N ILE A 332 11.79 -13.77 -20.66
CA ILE A 332 10.75 -14.65 -20.13
C ILE A 332 11.00 -16.04 -20.71
N SER A 333 11.06 -17.07 -19.87
CA SER A 333 11.28 -18.45 -20.30
C SER A 333 10.23 -19.41 -19.76
N LEU A 334 9.89 -20.40 -20.59
CA LEU A 334 8.89 -21.42 -20.32
C LEU A 334 9.57 -22.79 -20.38
N LEU A 335 9.47 -23.53 -19.28
CA LEU A 335 9.98 -24.90 -19.16
C LEU A 335 8.83 -25.85 -18.82
N GLY A 336 8.86 -27.06 -19.36
CA GLY A 336 7.86 -28.09 -19.17
C GLY A 336 6.81 -28.10 -20.28
N ASN A 337 5.54 -28.27 -19.89
CA ASN A 337 4.43 -28.44 -20.82
C ASN A 337 3.25 -27.58 -20.39
N GLY A 338 2.71 -26.79 -21.31
CA GLY A 338 1.61 -25.91 -20.96
C GLY A 338 1.11 -25.08 -22.13
N SER A 339 0.34 -24.06 -21.79
CA SER A 339 -0.09 -23.02 -22.72
C SER A 339 -0.12 -21.69 -22.01
N ILE A 340 0.13 -20.62 -22.76
CA ILE A 340 0.00 -19.25 -22.29
C ILE A 340 -0.88 -18.44 -23.24
N ASP A 341 -1.46 -17.38 -22.72
CA ASP A 341 -2.18 -16.38 -23.49
C ASP A 341 -2.16 -15.01 -22.77
N ASN A 342 -2.50 -13.94 -23.49
CA ASN A 342 -2.65 -12.58 -22.97
C ASN A 342 -1.47 -12.10 -22.11
N LEU A 343 -0.25 -12.38 -22.57
CA LEU A 343 0.98 -11.92 -21.93
C LEU A 343 1.13 -10.42 -22.17
N THR A 344 1.05 -9.64 -21.10
CA THR A 344 1.24 -8.19 -21.13
C THR A 344 2.20 -7.72 -20.05
N LEU A 345 2.87 -6.59 -20.31
CA LEU A 345 3.65 -5.85 -19.32
C LEU A 345 3.10 -4.44 -19.19
N SER A 346 2.90 -3.98 -17.96
CA SER A 346 2.31 -2.68 -17.71
C SER A 346 2.96 -1.92 -16.54
N THR A 347 2.68 -0.61 -16.46
CA THR A 347 3.10 0.22 -15.32
C THR A 347 2.39 -0.18 -14.03
N SER A 348 1.11 -0.55 -14.12
CA SER A 348 0.27 -1.01 -13.01
C SER A 348 -0.96 -1.79 -13.50
N GLU A 349 -1.45 -2.71 -12.68
CA GLU A 349 -2.76 -3.38 -12.84
C GLU A 349 -3.55 -3.29 -11.54
N HIS A 350 -3.92 -2.07 -11.17
CA HIS A 350 -4.57 -1.79 -9.90
C HIS A 350 -5.92 -2.49 -9.73
N ILE A 351 -6.74 -2.55 -10.78
CA ILE A 351 -8.05 -3.21 -10.71
C ILE A 351 -7.92 -4.73 -10.54
N SER A 352 -6.92 -5.36 -11.16
CA SER A 352 -6.66 -6.79 -10.95
C SER A 352 -6.33 -7.08 -9.48
N HIS A 353 -5.41 -6.31 -8.88
CA HIS A 353 -5.07 -6.46 -7.47
C HIS A 353 -6.23 -6.14 -6.51
N PHE A 354 -7.09 -5.17 -6.87
CA PHE A 354 -8.31 -4.89 -6.13
C PHE A 354 -9.27 -6.09 -6.14
N TYR A 355 -9.49 -6.72 -7.29
CA TYR A 355 -10.37 -7.88 -7.38
C TYR A 355 -9.77 -9.15 -6.79
N ASP A 356 -8.45 -9.34 -6.84
CA ASP A 356 -7.76 -10.43 -6.11
C ASP A 356 -8.10 -10.36 -4.62
N ALA A 357 -8.04 -9.15 -4.03
CA ALA A 357 -8.44 -8.92 -2.65
C ALA A 357 -9.94 -9.15 -2.41
N ALA A 358 -10.82 -8.71 -3.32
CA ALA A 358 -12.27 -8.90 -3.19
C ALA A 358 -12.67 -10.38 -3.25
N GLU A 359 -12.14 -11.13 -4.22
CA GLU A 359 -12.40 -12.57 -4.38
C GLU A 359 -11.77 -13.37 -3.25
N TRP A 360 -10.61 -12.94 -2.72
CA TRP A 360 -10.05 -13.56 -1.51
C TRP A 360 -11.00 -13.39 -0.32
N LEU A 361 -11.55 -12.20 -0.10
CA LEU A 361 -12.49 -11.94 1.01
C LEU A 361 -13.76 -12.79 0.90
N ILE A 362 -14.34 -12.95 -0.30
CA ILE A 362 -15.49 -13.84 -0.51
C ILE A 362 -15.12 -15.29 -0.14
N ARG A 363 -14.00 -15.80 -0.65
CA ARG A 363 -13.60 -17.21 -0.45
C ARG A 363 -13.24 -17.55 0.99
N HIS A 364 -12.82 -16.58 1.78
CA HIS A 364 -12.30 -16.78 3.15
C HIS A 364 -13.19 -16.19 4.24
N GLN A 365 -14.41 -15.77 3.90
CA GLN A 365 -15.39 -15.38 4.91
C GLN A 365 -15.95 -16.63 5.61
N ASP A 366 -16.04 -16.59 6.93
CA ASP A 366 -16.70 -17.64 7.71
C ASP A 366 -18.22 -17.59 7.44
N PRO A 367 -18.84 -18.66 6.90
CA PRO A 367 -20.27 -18.64 6.54
C PRO A 367 -21.21 -18.49 7.75
N SER A 368 -20.77 -18.91 8.94
CA SER A 368 -21.58 -18.90 10.16
C SER A 368 -21.55 -17.54 10.85
N THR A 369 -20.38 -16.93 10.97
CA THR A 369 -20.20 -15.66 11.68
C THR A 369 -20.22 -14.45 10.73
N GLY A 370 -19.96 -14.66 9.44
CA GLY A 370 -19.72 -13.59 8.46
C GLY A 370 -18.37 -12.89 8.63
N GLY A 371 -17.53 -13.35 9.55
CA GLY A 371 -16.24 -12.73 9.85
C GLY A 371 -15.08 -13.24 9.02
N TRP A 372 -13.97 -12.52 9.08
CA TRP A 372 -12.67 -13.00 8.61
C TRP A 372 -11.77 -13.32 9.82
N PRO A 373 -11.71 -14.61 10.24
CA PRO A 373 -11.02 -14.99 11.46
C PRO A 373 -9.51 -14.79 11.34
N ILE A 374 -8.89 -14.23 12.39
CA ILE A 374 -7.46 -13.99 12.41
C ILE A 374 -6.74 -15.26 12.92
N PRO A 375 -5.91 -15.93 12.10
CA PRO A 375 -5.44 -17.30 12.38
C PRO A 375 -4.27 -17.38 13.37
N VAL A 376 -3.93 -16.26 14.02
CA VAL A 376 -2.76 -16.12 14.89
C VAL A 376 -3.15 -15.57 16.26
N ARG A 377 -2.32 -15.82 17.26
CA ARG A 377 -2.54 -15.30 18.61
C ARG A 377 -2.14 -13.82 18.70
N ARG A 378 -2.73 -13.09 19.64
CA ARG A 378 -2.38 -11.68 19.89
C ARG A 378 -2.44 -11.32 21.37
N LYS A 379 -1.33 -10.81 21.91
CA LYS A 379 -1.26 -10.23 23.25
C LYS A 379 -0.97 -8.73 23.19
N LEU A 380 -1.94 -7.88 23.53
CA LEU A 380 -1.87 -6.44 23.31
C LEU A 380 -0.88 -5.70 24.23
N GLY A 381 -0.75 -6.16 25.48
CA GLY A 381 0.12 -5.59 26.50
C GLY A 381 -0.08 -6.26 27.85
N SER A 382 0.60 -5.77 28.89
CA SER A 382 0.30 -6.16 30.28
C SER A 382 -1.13 -5.74 30.64
N GLY A 383 -1.87 -6.60 31.32
CA GLY A 383 -3.25 -6.34 31.76
C GLY A 383 -4.35 -6.80 30.80
N PHE A 384 -4.02 -7.19 29.56
CA PHE A 384 -5.00 -7.77 28.62
C PHE A 384 -4.85 -9.28 28.50
N GLY A 385 -5.99 -9.98 28.43
CA GLY A 385 -6.03 -11.39 28.05
C GLY A 385 -5.48 -11.62 26.64
N GLU A 386 -4.84 -12.78 26.44
CA GLU A 386 -4.38 -13.19 25.11
C GLU A 386 -5.58 -13.54 24.23
N LEU A 387 -5.60 -13.02 23.00
CA LEU A 387 -6.55 -13.42 21.98
C LEU A 387 -6.05 -14.73 21.35
N GLY A 388 -6.82 -15.80 21.53
CA GLY A 388 -6.60 -17.08 20.87
C GLY A 388 -6.89 -17.00 19.37
N ARG A 389 -6.37 -17.97 18.59
CA ARG A 389 -6.58 -18.03 17.14
C ARG A 389 -8.08 -18.06 16.79
N GLY A 390 -8.45 -17.36 15.72
CA GLY A 390 -9.83 -17.26 15.25
C GLY A 390 -10.60 -16.04 15.76
N TRP A 391 -9.95 -15.15 16.51
CA TRP A 391 -10.54 -13.88 16.93
C TRP A 391 -10.85 -12.96 15.74
N TYR A 392 -11.84 -12.08 15.89
CA TYR A 392 -12.25 -11.12 14.87
C TYR A 392 -11.87 -9.69 15.24
N SER A 393 -11.77 -8.81 14.25
CA SER A 393 -11.43 -7.40 14.45
C SER A 393 -12.48 -6.52 13.78
N ALA A 394 -13.01 -5.52 14.49
CA ALA A 394 -13.91 -4.54 13.91
C ALA A 394 -13.25 -3.77 12.75
N MET A 395 -11.94 -3.53 12.84
CA MET A 395 -11.16 -2.90 11.78
C MET A 395 -11.06 -3.81 10.54
N ALA A 396 -10.89 -5.12 10.73
CA ALA A 396 -10.87 -6.08 9.63
C ALA A 396 -12.24 -6.12 8.93
N GLN A 397 -13.32 -6.22 9.71
CA GLN A 397 -14.69 -6.19 9.18
C GLN A 397 -14.95 -4.89 8.41
N GLY A 398 -14.62 -3.73 8.98
CA GLY A 398 -14.81 -2.43 8.36
C GLY A 398 -14.12 -2.31 7.00
N HIS A 399 -12.82 -2.60 6.93
CA HIS A 399 -12.08 -2.53 5.66
C HIS A 399 -12.61 -3.53 4.63
N ALA A 400 -12.92 -4.76 5.04
CA ALA A 400 -13.44 -5.77 4.13
C ALA A 400 -14.80 -5.35 3.55
N ILE A 401 -15.70 -4.83 4.39
CA ILE A 401 -17.00 -4.28 3.96
C ILE A 401 -16.80 -3.11 2.99
N SER A 402 -15.95 -2.14 3.32
CA SER A 402 -15.63 -1.01 2.42
C SER A 402 -15.09 -1.46 1.06
N LEU A 403 -14.27 -2.50 1.03
CA LEU A 403 -13.73 -3.07 -0.22
C LEU A 403 -14.83 -3.76 -1.02
N LEU A 404 -15.62 -4.63 -0.39
CA LEU A 404 -16.70 -5.37 -1.03
C LEU A 404 -17.82 -4.46 -1.54
N ALA A 405 -18.15 -3.38 -0.80
CA ALA A 405 -19.07 -2.33 -1.25
C ALA A 405 -18.59 -1.66 -2.55
N ARG A 406 -17.30 -1.32 -2.64
CA ARG A 406 -16.68 -0.81 -3.87
C ARG A 406 -16.67 -1.83 -4.98
N ALA A 407 -16.45 -3.12 -4.67
CA ALA A 407 -16.43 -4.19 -5.66
C ALA A 407 -17.84 -4.41 -6.25
N TYR A 408 -18.88 -4.38 -5.41
CA TYR A 408 -20.28 -4.39 -5.84
C TYR A 408 -20.60 -3.21 -6.77
N TYR A 409 -20.21 -2.00 -6.40
CA TYR A 409 -20.43 -0.81 -7.21
C TYR A 409 -19.68 -0.88 -8.55
N HIS A 410 -18.37 -1.15 -8.51
CA HIS A 410 -17.50 -1.17 -9.69
C HIS A 410 -17.85 -2.30 -10.67
N SER A 411 -18.27 -3.46 -10.18
CA SER A 411 -18.76 -4.58 -11.00
C SER A 411 -20.14 -4.35 -11.63
N LYS A 412 -20.75 -3.17 -11.40
CA LYS A 412 -22.12 -2.83 -11.83
C LYS A 412 -23.18 -3.76 -11.25
N GLY A 413 -22.95 -4.26 -10.03
CA GLY A 413 -23.97 -4.95 -9.26
C GLY A 413 -23.79 -6.46 -9.07
N ASP A 414 -22.56 -6.99 -9.09
CA ASP A 414 -22.34 -8.40 -8.73
C ASP A 414 -22.71 -8.64 -7.26
N LYS A 415 -23.83 -9.35 -7.07
CA LYS A 415 -24.44 -9.60 -5.77
C LYS A 415 -23.58 -10.44 -4.84
N ARG A 416 -22.57 -11.15 -5.34
CA ARG A 416 -21.64 -11.93 -4.49
C ARG A 416 -20.91 -11.00 -3.51
N TYR A 417 -20.41 -9.86 -3.98
CA TYR A 417 -19.73 -8.88 -3.13
C TYR A 417 -20.67 -8.25 -2.11
N LEU A 418 -21.88 -7.84 -2.55
CA LEU A 418 -22.88 -7.27 -1.66
C LEU A 418 -23.29 -8.24 -0.56
N ARG A 419 -23.53 -9.51 -0.90
CA ARG A 419 -23.88 -10.54 0.08
C ARG A 419 -22.79 -10.73 1.12
N ALA A 420 -21.53 -10.84 0.69
CA ALA A 420 -20.40 -10.97 1.60
C ALA A 420 -20.26 -9.73 2.51
N ALA A 421 -20.49 -8.53 1.99
CA ALA A 421 -20.47 -7.30 2.79
C ALA A 421 -21.57 -7.30 3.87
N LEU A 422 -22.80 -7.69 3.52
CA LEU A 422 -23.92 -7.79 4.45
C LEU A 422 -23.68 -8.87 5.52
N ASP A 423 -23.18 -10.04 5.12
CA ASP A 423 -22.83 -11.11 6.05
C ASP A 423 -21.77 -10.62 7.07
N GLY A 424 -20.86 -9.74 6.64
CA GLY A 424 -19.84 -9.10 7.48
C GLY A 424 -20.36 -8.25 8.64
N LEU A 425 -21.64 -7.86 8.63
CA LEU A 425 -22.28 -7.03 9.67
C LEU A 425 -22.61 -7.81 10.94
N LYS A 426 -22.74 -9.13 10.87
CA LYS A 426 -23.23 -9.96 11.99
C LYS A 426 -22.43 -9.77 13.28
N LEU A 427 -21.10 -9.70 13.18
CA LEU A 427 -20.21 -9.59 14.34
C LEU A 427 -20.36 -8.28 15.13
N PHE A 428 -20.85 -7.21 14.50
CA PHE A 428 -21.05 -5.90 15.16
C PHE A 428 -22.16 -5.95 16.23
N ARG A 429 -23.01 -6.99 16.22
CA ARG A 429 -24.08 -7.20 17.20
C ARG A 429 -23.71 -8.15 18.32
N ILE A 430 -22.58 -8.84 18.19
CA ILE A 430 -22.18 -9.88 19.11
C ILE A 430 -21.17 -9.27 20.10
N PRO A 431 -21.38 -9.40 21.42
CA PRO A 431 -20.42 -8.93 22.42
C PRO A 431 -19.04 -9.57 22.23
N SER A 432 -17.97 -8.80 22.47
CA SER A 432 -16.59 -9.27 22.30
C SER A 432 -16.28 -10.54 23.09
N TYR A 433 -16.82 -10.67 24.31
CA TYR A 433 -16.65 -11.86 25.15
C TYR A 433 -17.44 -13.10 24.67
N GLN A 434 -18.34 -12.93 23.69
CA GLN A 434 -19.09 -14.01 23.03
C GLN A 434 -18.54 -14.31 21.63
N GLY A 435 -17.34 -13.82 21.31
CA GLY A 435 -16.70 -14.03 20.00
C GLY A 435 -17.10 -13.01 18.93
N GLY A 436 -17.76 -11.91 19.31
CA GLY A 436 -18.04 -10.78 18.43
C GLY A 436 -17.01 -9.66 18.52
N VAL A 437 -17.44 -8.44 18.18
CA VAL A 437 -16.59 -7.24 18.29
C VAL A 437 -17.24 -6.09 19.07
N LEU A 438 -18.44 -6.27 19.64
CA LEU A 438 -19.14 -5.24 20.39
C LEU A 438 -18.68 -5.16 21.85
N ALA A 439 -18.16 -4.01 22.24
CA ALA A 439 -17.90 -3.61 23.61
C ALA A 439 -18.87 -2.49 24.05
N THR A 440 -18.92 -2.23 25.35
CA THR A 440 -19.69 -1.11 25.90
C THR A 440 -18.79 -0.26 26.80
N PHE A 441 -18.52 0.96 26.39
CA PHE A 441 -17.76 1.93 27.18
C PHE A 441 -18.67 2.56 28.24
N LEU A 442 -18.26 2.46 29.52
CA LEU A 442 -18.97 3.00 30.69
C LEU A 442 -20.45 2.56 30.79
N GLY A 443 -20.77 1.36 30.32
CA GLY A 443 -22.13 0.82 30.34
C GLY A 443 -23.14 1.57 29.45
N LYS A 444 -22.68 2.49 28.59
CA LYS A 444 -23.56 3.37 27.81
C LYS A 444 -23.22 3.42 26.32
N TYR A 445 -21.95 3.50 25.96
CA TYR A 445 -21.57 3.78 24.57
C TYR A 445 -21.11 2.50 23.88
N ALA A 446 -21.81 2.12 22.82
CA ALA A 446 -21.38 1.01 21.97
C ALA A 446 -20.02 1.31 21.34
N TRP A 447 -19.15 0.31 21.30
CA TRP A 447 -17.83 0.42 20.71
C TRP A 447 -17.50 -0.85 19.94
N TYR A 448 -16.91 -0.72 18.76
CA TYR A 448 -16.48 -1.86 17.96
C TYR A 448 -14.96 -2.05 18.11
N GLU A 449 -14.55 -3.16 18.72
CA GLU A 449 -13.18 -3.40 19.13
C GLU A 449 -12.28 -3.79 17.94
N GLU A 450 -11.17 -3.07 17.75
CA GLU A 450 -10.08 -3.54 16.87
C GLU A 450 -9.51 -4.86 17.39
N TYR A 451 -9.32 -4.95 18.71
CA TYR A 451 -8.87 -6.13 19.42
C TYR A 451 -9.91 -6.47 20.50
N PRO A 452 -10.74 -7.51 20.36
CA PRO A 452 -11.81 -7.85 21.31
C PRO A 452 -11.25 -8.45 22.60
N THR A 453 -10.41 -7.71 23.32
CA THR A 453 -9.74 -8.15 24.55
C THR A 453 -10.66 -8.11 25.77
N THR A 454 -10.24 -8.82 26.80
CA THR A 454 -10.75 -8.69 28.17
C THR A 454 -9.62 -8.23 29.08
N PRO A 455 -9.72 -7.05 29.74
CA PRO A 455 -10.76 -6.04 29.56
C PRO A 455 -10.76 -5.41 28.15
N HIS A 456 -11.82 -4.69 27.80
CA HIS A 456 -11.95 -4.02 26.49
C HIS A 456 -10.84 -2.97 26.27
N SER A 457 -10.34 -2.87 25.04
CA SER A 457 -9.15 -2.07 24.70
C SER A 457 -9.48 -0.68 24.16
N PHE A 458 -10.67 -0.50 23.57
CA PHE A 458 -11.15 0.78 23.03
C PHE A 458 -10.17 1.47 22.06
N VAL A 459 -9.50 0.71 21.19
CA VAL A 459 -8.58 1.27 20.20
C VAL A 459 -9.32 2.14 19.18
N LEU A 460 -9.01 3.44 19.17
CA LEU A 460 -9.75 4.47 18.42
C LEU A 460 -9.70 4.30 16.89
N ASN A 461 -8.52 4.05 16.33
CA ASN A 461 -8.36 4.02 14.88
C ASN A 461 -9.17 2.88 14.24
N GLY A 462 -9.10 1.67 14.80
CA GLY A 462 -9.86 0.53 14.30
C GLY A 462 -11.37 0.70 14.46
N PHE A 463 -11.82 1.37 15.53
CA PHE A 463 -13.22 1.75 15.68
C PHE A 463 -13.68 2.68 14.55
N ILE A 464 -12.94 3.74 14.25
CA ILE A 464 -13.29 4.68 13.16
C ILE A 464 -13.35 3.96 11.81
N TYR A 465 -12.38 3.09 11.50
CA TYR A 465 -12.41 2.30 10.26
C TYR A 465 -13.60 1.34 10.19
N SER A 466 -14.03 0.80 11.33
CA SER A 466 -15.22 -0.03 11.39
C SER A 466 -16.48 0.75 11.01
N LEU A 467 -16.60 2.01 11.47
CA LEU A 467 -17.71 2.90 11.12
C LEU A 467 -17.69 3.29 9.64
N LEU A 468 -16.52 3.48 9.04
CA LEU A 468 -16.41 3.75 7.60
C LEU A 468 -16.94 2.57 6.77
N GLY A 469 -16.68 1.33 7.19
CA GLY A 469 -17.26 0.14 6.56
C GLY A 469 -18.79 0.15 6.60
N LEU A 470 -19.37 0.44 7.77
CA LEU A 470 -20.82 0.55 7.93
C LEU A 470 -21.40 1.66 7.04
N TYR A 471 -20.78 2.85 7.07
CA TYR A 471 -21.19 3.99 6.25
C TYR A 471 -21.13 3.70 4.75
N ASP A 472 -20.06 3.04 4.30
CA ASP A 472 -19.88 2.68 2.89
C ASP A 472 -20.95 1.72 2.41
N LEU A 473 -21.24 0.67 3.18
CA LEU A 473 -22.26 -0.30 2.82
C LEU A 473 -23.66 0.32 2.85
N ASN A 474 -23.98 1.12 3.87
CA ASN A 474 -25.25 1.84 3.95
C ASN A 474 -25.47 2.74 2.71
N SER A 475 -24.41 3.37 2.22
CA SER A 475 -24.48 4.30 1.09
C SER A 475 -24.47 3.64 -0.29
N THR A 476 -23.99 2.41 -0.40
CA THR A 476 -23.81 1.69 -1.67
C THR A 476 -24.83 0.57 -1.88
N ALA A 477 -25.32 -0.05 -0.81
CA ALA A 477 -26.35 -1.07 -0.88
C ALA A 477 -27.70 -0.48 -1.34
N PRO A 478 -28.55 -1.29 -1.99
CA PRO A 478 -29.95 -0.92 -2.23
C PRO A 478 -30.66 -0.55 -0.92
N ALA A 479 -31.58 0.43 -0.96
CA ALA A 479 -32.23 1.01 0.23
C ALA A 479 -32.94 0.00 1.15
N ASN A 480 -33.39 -1.14 0.62
CA ASN A 480 -34.02 -2.21 1.40
C ASN A 480 -33.02 -3.09 2.17
N GLN A 481 -31.72 -3.01 1.85
CA GLN A 481 -30.64 -3.78 2.47
C GLN A 481 -29.65 -2.89 3.23
N SER A 482 -29.66 -1.58 2.99
CA SER A 482 -28.76 -0.61 3.63
C SER A 482 -29.06 -0.36 5.11
N ASN A 483 -30.33 -0.52 5.52
CA ASN A 483 -30.79 -0.28 6.90
C ASN A 483 -30.05 -1.10 7.95
N GLU A 484 -29.44 -2.23 7.56
CA GLU A 484 -28.69 -3.06 8.49
C GLU A 484 -27.34 -2.45 8.89
N ALA A 485 -26.78 -1.61 8.02
CA ALA A 485 -25.52 -0.91 8.20
C ALA A 485 -25.69 0.54 8.68
N ALA A 486 -26.92 1.04 8.74
CA ALA A 486 -27.29 2.35 9.30
C ALA A 486 -27.31 2.29 10.83
#